data_AF-A0A820BWR2-F1
#
_entry.id   AF-A0A820BWR2-F1
#
_cell.length_a   1.000
_cell.length_b   1.000
_cell.length_c   1.000
_cell.angle_alpha   90.00
_cell.angle_beta   90.00
_cell.angle_gamma   90.00
#
_symmetry.space_group_name_H-M   'P 1'
#
loop_
_entity.id
_entity.type
_entity.pdbx_description
1 polymer ?
#
loop_
_entity_poly.entity_id
_entity_poly.type
_entity_poly.pdbx_seq_one_letter_code
_entity_poly.pdbx_strand_id
1 'polypeptide(L)'
;IDLNGPSAVVLDADGYLFIVDQNNNRIIGSGPYGYRCLVGCSEQTGSASTQLNQPYSMSFDSHGNIYVTDKNNGRIQLFNLATNTNSCAIPSTQTQLLTSTRSLTTLSTKLSSTTTKNSSIS
;
A
#
# COMPACT_ATOMS: atom_id res chain seq x y z
N ILE A 1 -5.47 -8.03 -19.36
CA ILE A 1 -4.54 -6.87 -19.32
C ILE A 1 -3.90 -6.81 -20.69
N ASP A 2 -4.12 -5.71 -21.41
CA ASP A 2 -3.48 -5.47 -22.69
C ASP A 2 -2.35 -4.46 -22.50
N LEU A 3 -1.20 -4.73 -23.11
CA LEU A 3 -0.01 -3.87 -23.02
C LEU A 3 0.05 -2.91 -24.20
N ASN A 4 0.62 -1.73 -23.97
CA ASN A 4 0.84 -0.72 -25.00
C ASN A 4 2.25 -0.13 -24.88
N GLY A 5 3.14 -0.59 -25.76
CA GLY A 5 4.54 -0.16 -25.79
C GLY A 5 5.27 -0.42 -24.46
N PRO A 6 5.32 -1.67 -23.95
CA PRO A 6 6.09 -1.96 -22.76
C PRO A 6 7.57 -1.63 -22.98
N SER A 7 8.19 -0.94 -22.02
CA SER A 7 9.56 -0.42 -22.14
C SER A 7 10.59 -1.19 -21.33
N ALA A 8 10.17 -1.81 -20.22
CA ALA A 8 11.04 -2.61 -19.36
C ALA A 8 10.29 -3.73 -18.66
N VAL A 9 11.03 -4.77 -18.28
CA VAL A 9 10.59 -5.87 -17.44
C VAL A 9 11.64 -6.16 -16.37
N VAL A 10 11.21 -6.40 -15.13
CA VAL A 10 12.09 -6.78 -14.01
C VAL A 10 11.44 -7.86 -13.15
N LEU A 11 12.26 -8.63 -12.45
CA LEU A 11 11.81 -9.58 -11.45
C LEU A 11 12.07 -9.01 -10.04
N ASP A 12 11.19 -9.31 -9.08
CA ASP A 12 11.49 -9.14 -7.67
C ASP A 12 12.28 -10.34 -7.10
N ALA A 13 12.58 -10.31 -5.80
CA ALA A 13 13.33 -11.36 -5.11
C ALA A 13 12.57 -12.70 -5.04
N ASP A 14 11.24 -12.67 -5.14
CA ASP A 14 10.37 -13.86 -5.14
C ASP A 14 10.11 -14.39 -6.56
N GLY A 15 10.67 -13.74 -7.59
CA GLY A 15 10.54 -14.13 -8.98
C GLY A 15 9.25 -13.65 -9.65
N TYR A 16 8.49 -12.74 -9.04
CA TYR A 16 7.37 -12.10 -9.70
C TYR A 16 7.86 -11.11 -10.75
N LEU A 17 7.23 -11.17 -11.92
CA LEU A 17 7.50 -10.31 -13.06
C LEU A 17 6.72 -9.00 -12.96
N PHE A 18 7.40 -7.89 -13.23
CA PHE A 18 6.82 -6.56 -13.28
C PHE A 18 7.18 -5.88 -14.60
N ILE A 19 6.22 -5.17 -15.19
CA ILE A 19 6.30 -4.56 -16.51
C ILE A 19 6.05 -3.07 -16.39
N VAL A 20 6.90 -2.27 -17.06
CA VAL A 20 6.64 -0.85 -17.31
C VAL A 20 5.84 -0.75 -18.61
N ASP A 21 4.55 -0.42 -18.51
CA ASP A 21 3.63 -0.27 -19.63
C ASP A 21 3.59 1.20 -20.06
N GLN A 22 4.59 1.61 -20.85
CA GLN A 22 4.95 3.03 -21.05
C GLN A 22 3.80 3.87 -21.60
N ASN A 23 3.14 3.42 -22.67
CA ASN A 23 2.12 4.25 -23.33
C ASN A 23 0.81 4.28 -22.53
N ASN A 24 0.59 3.30 -21.65
CA ASN A 24 -0.51 3.31 -20.68
C ASN A 24 -0.12 4.00 -19.36
N ASN A 25 1.11 4.54 -19.24
CA ASN A 25 1.60 5.27 -18.07
C ASN A 25 1.45 4.51 -16.74
N ARG A 26 1.68 3.19 -16.74
CA ARG A 26 1.43 2.35 -15.57
C ARG A 26 2.50 1.29 -15.37
N ILE A 27 2.55 0.76 -14.15
CA ILE A 27 3.35 -0.40 -13.78
C ILE A 27 2.41 -1.57 -13.50
N ILE A 28 2.71 -2.72 -14.08
CA ILE A 28 1.94 -3.96 -13.92
C ILE A 28 2.81 -4.99 -13.22
N GLY A 29 2.28 -5.67 -12.21
CA GLY A 29 2.96 -6.78 -11.55
C GLY A 29 2.19 -8.09 -11.71
N SER A 30 2.93 -9.19 -11.87
CA SER A 30 2.41 -10.55 -11.82
C SER A 30 2.13 -10.99 -10.39
N GLY A 31 1.46 -12.13 -10.24
CA GLY A 31 0.97 -12.60 -8.97
C GLY A 31 0.35 -13.98 -8.97
N PRO A 32 0.04 -14.53 -7.79
CA PRO A 32 -0.69 -15.80 -7.68
C PRO A 32 -2.08 -15.73 -8.33
N TYR A 33 -2.64 -14.53 -8.50
CA TYR A 33 -3.93 -14.29 -9.15
C TYR A 33 -3.79 -13.65 -10.55
N GLY A 34 -2.60 -13.72 -11.15
CA GLY A 34 -2.29 -13.12 -12.45
C GLY A 34 -1.79 -11.67 -12.36
N TYR A 35 -1.77 -11.00 -13.51
CA TYR A 35 -1.25 -9.63 -13.63
C TYR A 35 -2.26 -8.59 -13.14
N ARG A 36 -1.78 -7.58 -12.42
CA ARG A 36 -2.55 -6.42 -11.98
C ARG A 36 -1.77 -5.12 -12.08
N CYS A 37 -2.47 -4.01 -12.25
CA CYS A 37 -1.86 -2.70 -12.17
C CYS A 37 -1.50 -2.36 -10.72
N LEU A 38 -0.31 -1.79 -10.51
CA LEU A 38 0.21 -1.40 -9.19
C LEU A 38 0.37 0.11 -9.05
N VAL A 39 0.76 0.81 -10.12
CA VAL A 39 1.00 2.26 -10.16
C VAL A 39 0.42 2.82 -11.45
N GLY A 40 -0.18 4.01 -11.41
CA GLY A 40 -0.77 4.65 -12.60
C GLY A 40 -2.09 4.05 -13.06
N CYS A 41 -2.83 3.38 -12.17
CA CYS A 41 -4.01 2.57 -12.53
C CYS A 41 -5.28 3.38 -12.83
N SER A 42 -5.26 4.70 -12.65
CA SER A 42 -6.38 5.56 -13.01
C SER A 42 -6.47 5.87 -14.50
N GLU A 43 -5.57 5.31 -15.32
CA GLU A 43 -5.46 5.59 -16.77
C GLU A 43 -5.25 7.09 -17.07
N GLN A 44 -4.82 7.86 -16.06
CA GLN A 44 -4.54 9.29 -16.16
C GLN A 44 -3.04 9.53 -16.11
N THR A 45 -2.51 10.10 -17.19
CA THR A 45 -1.17 10.68 -17.21
C THR A 45 -1.13 11.93 -16.32
N GLY A 46 -0.02 12.14 -15.61
CA GLY A 46 0.18 13.39 -14.90
C GLY A 46 1.43 13.38 -14.02
N SER A 47 1.51 14.39 -13.16
CA SER A 47 2.67 14.65 -12.30
C SER A 47 2.36 14.53 -10.81
N ALA A 48 1.15 14.09 -10.43
CA ALA A 48 0.84 13.76 -9.04
C ALA A 48 1.73 12.61 -8.54
N SER A 49 1.78 12.41 -7.22
CA SER A 49 2.59 11.38 -6.57
C SER A 49 2.20 9.94 -6.92
N THR A 50 1.01 9.74 -7.48
CA THR A 50 0.49 8.42 -7.91
C THR A 50 0.41 8.27 -9.42
N GLN A 51 0.81 9.31 -10.17
CA GLN A 51 0.73 9.38 -11.62
C GLN A 51 2.13 9.27 -12.24
N LEU A 52 2.17 8.76 -13.47
CA LEU A 52 3.36 8.64 -14.30
C LEU A 52 3.11 9.31 -15.65
N ASN A 53 4.19 9.62 -16.36
CA ASN A 53 4.19 10.16 -17.70
C ASN A 53 5.33 9.55 -18.53
N GLN A 54 4.95 8.60 -19.38
CA GLN A 54 5.83 7.74 -20.17
C GLN A 54 6.98 7.15 -19.34
N PRO A 55 6.68 6.33 -18.31
CA PRO A 55 7.72 5.67 -17.54
C PRO A 55 8.58 4.77 -18.45
N TYR A 56 9.88 4.80 -18.26
CA TYR A 56 10.82 4.11 -19.17
C TYR A 56 11.43 2.82 -18.57
N SER A 57 11.77 2.84 -17.29
CA SER A 57 12.41 1.74 -16.60
C SER A 57 12.06 1.77 -15.12
N MET A 58 12.36 0.68 -14.41
CA MET A 58 12.22 0.58 -12.97
C MET A 58 13.22 -0.40 -12.34
N SER A 59 13.43 -0.27 -11.03
CA SER A 59 14.24 -1.19 -10.22
C SER A 59 13.64 -1.34 -8.82
N PHE A 60 13.93 -2.46 -8.18
CA PHE A 60 13.64 -2.69 -6.77
C PHE A 60 14.83 -2.31 -5.89
N ASP A 61 14.56 -1.94 -4.63
CA ASP A 61 15.55 -2.01 -3.56
C ASP A 61 15.40 -3.31 -2.73
N SER A 62 16.28 -3.50 -1.75
CA SER A 62 16.26 -4.67 -0.85
C SER A 62 15.03 -4.73 0.06
N HIS A 63 14.24 -3.66 0.16
CA HIS A 63 13.00 -3.60 0.94
C HIS A 63 11.76 -3.80 0.07
N GLY A 64 11.93 -4.04 -1.25
CA GLY A 64 10.84 -4.20 -2.19
C GLY A 64 10.18 -2.90 -2.64
N ASN A 65 10.80 -1.74 -2.39
CA ASN A 65 10.32 -0.48 -2.95
C ASN A 65 10.70 -0.38 -4.44
N ILE A 66 9.84 0.26 -5.24
CA ILE A 66 10.07 0.45 -6.67
C ILE A 66 10.55 1.88 -6.94
N TYR A 67 11.67 1.99 -7.63
CA TYR A 67 12.14 3.23 -8.24
C TYR A 67 11.77 3.22 -9.71
N VAL A 68 11.01 4.22 -10.16
CA VAL A 68 10.55 4.34 -11.56
C VAL A 68 11.15 5.59 -12.18
N THR A 69 11.72 5.45 -13.38
CA THR A 69 12.14 6.61 -14.20
C THR A 69 10.92 7.18 -14.90
N ASP A 70 10.40 8.30 -14.40
CA ASP A 70 9.21 8.99 -14.91
C ASP A 70 9.63 10.02 -15.98
N LYS A 71 9.96 9.49 -17.17
CA LYS A 71 10.77 10.13 -18.20
C LYS A 71 10.28 11.52 -18.58
N ASN A 72 9.01 11.69 -18.92
CA ASN A 72 8.49 12.97 -19.40
C ASN A 72 8.26 13.99 -18.27
N ASN A 73 8.16 13.51 -17.03
CA ASN A 73 8.15 14.39 -15.86
C ASN A 73 9.56 14.75 -15.39
N GLY A 74 10.62 14.17 -15.99
CA GLY A 74 12.01 14.48 -15.65
C GLY A 74 12.41 14.12 -14.23
N ARG A 75 11.81 13.07 -13.64
CA ARG A 75 12.03 12.67 -12.24
C ARG A 75 12.19 11.17 -12.06
N ILE A 76 12.71 10.78 -10.90
CA ILE A 76 12.60 9.42 -10.37
C ILE A 76 11.53 9.43 -9.28
N GLN A 77 10.60 8.47 -9.30
CA GLN A 77 9.61 8.30 -8.24
C GLN A 77 9.85 7.00 -7.48
N LEU A 78 9.68 7.08 -6.15
CA LEU A 78 9.74 5.95 -5.24
C LEU A 78 8.32 5.54 -4.86
N PHE A 79 7.99 4.26 -5.05
CA PHE A 79 6.74 3.67 -4.63
C PHE A 79 7.00 2.59 -3.58
N ASN A 80 6.44 2.80 -2.38
CA ASN A 80 6.44 1.77 -1.35
C ASN A 80 5.25 0.84 -1.57
N LEU A 81 5.53 -0.41 -1.94
CA LEU A 81 4.50 -1.44 -2.15
C LEU A 81 4.27 -2.31 -0.91
N ALA A 82 5.09 -2.19 0.13
CA ALA A 82 5.04 -3.02 1.33
C ALA A 82 3.80 -2.76 2.22
N THR A 83 3.12 -1.63 2.04
CA THR A 83 1.98 -1.23 2.90
C THR A 83 0.64 -1.22 2.19
N ASN A 84 0.60 -1.47 0.87
CA ASN A 84 -0.66 -1.66 0.17
C ASN A 84 -0.99 -3.14 0.26
N THR A 85 -2.07 -3.49 0.94
CA THR A 85 -2.59 -4.87 1.15
C THR A 85 -2.97 -5.63 -0.13
N ASN A 86 -2.42 -5.20 -1.28
CA ASN A 86 -2.50 -5.81 -2.59
C ASN A 86 -1.09 -6.00 -3.20
N SER A 87 -0.07 -6.32 -2.38
CA SER A 87 1.21 -6.86 -2.86
C SER A 87 1.12 -8.38 -3.09
N CYS A 88 1.81 -8.89 -4.12
CA CYS A 88 1.82 -10.33 -4.46
C CYS A 88 2.76 -11.17 -3.60
N ALA A 89 3.56 -10.50 -2.78
CA ALA A 89 4.55 -11.11 -1.92
C ALA A 89 4.30 -10.66 -0.49
N ILE A 90 3.77 -11.57 0.32
CA ILE A 90 4.19 -11.71 1.72
C ILE A 90 4.32 -13.21 2.01
N PRO A 91 5.55 -13.75 2.00
CA PRO A 91 5.96 -14.67 3.04
C PRO A 91 6.87 -13.88 3.98
N SER A 92 6.27 -13.14 4.91
CA SER A 92 7.01 -12.66 6.06
C SER A 92 7.36 -13.87 6.91
N THR A 93 8.57 -14.42 6.74
CA THR A 93 9.27 -14.98 7.91
C THR A 93 9.63 -13.82 8.82
N GLN A 94 8.62 -13.27 9.48
CA GLN A 94 8.76 -12.45 10.67
C GLN A 94 7.79 -13.04 11.68
N THR A 95 8.35 -13.84 12.58
CA THR A 95 7.70 -14.40 13.77
C THR A 95 6.77 -13.37 14.39
N GLN A 96 5.46 -13.61 14.32
CA GLN A 96 4.51 -12.88 15.15
C GLN A 96 4.73 -13.32 16.61
N LEU A 97 5.45 -12.51 17.39
CA LEU A 97 5.22 -12.46 18.82
C LEU A 97 3.96 -11.61 19.04
N LEU A 98 2.81 -12.29 19.05
CA LEU A 98 1.58 -11.75 19.60
C LEU A 98 1.77 -11.55 21.11
N THR A 99 2.24 -10.39 21.56
CA THR A 99 1.99 -9.96 22.93
C THR A 99 0.63 -9.29 22.98
N SER A 100 -0.38 -10.13 23.21
CA SER A 100 -1.66 -9.72 23.75
C SER A 100 -1.44 -9.04 25.10
N THR A 101 -1.64 -7.73 25.17
CA THR A 101 -1.98 -7.08 26.43
C THR A 101 -3.44 -6.66 26.36
N ARG A 102 -4.31 -7.59 26.77
CA ARG A 102 -5.59 -7.24 27.37
C ARG A 102 -5.32 -6.30 28.54
N SER A 103 -5.60 -5.01 28.38
CA SER A 103 -6.00 -4.16 29.50
C SER A 103 -7.47 -3.83 29.33
N LEU A 104 -8.28 -4.57 30.07
CA LEU A 104 -9.69 -4.27 30.28
C LEU A 104 -9.85 -2.93 30.98
N THR A 105 -11.04 -2.36 30.79
CA THR A 105 -11.78 -1.42 31.66
C THR A 105 -11.63 0.09 31.40
N THR A 106 -12.60 0.64 30.66
CA THR A 106 -13.42 1.80 31.09
C THR A 106 -14.77 1.78 30.35
N LEU A 107 -15.74 1.01 30.88
CA LEU A 107 -17.15 1.23 30.55
C LEU A 107 -17.62 2.46 31.33
N SER A 108 -17.83 3.58 30.64
CA SER A 108 -18.55 4.75 31.16
C SER A 108 -20.02 4.63 30.76
N THR A 109 -20.86 4.10 31.66
CA THR A 109 -22.28 4.45 31.71
C THR A 109 -22.81 4.22 33.13
N LYS A 110 -23.04 5.29 33.89
CA LYS A 110 -23.96 5.26 35.02
C LYS A 110 -24.83 6.50 34.97
N LEU A 111 -26.01 6.33 34.36
CA LEU A 111 -27.12 7.26 34.50
C LEU A 111 -28.18 6.52 35.33
N SER A 112 -28.39 6.95 36.57
CA SER A 112 -29.66 6.77 37.30
C SER A 112 -29.72 7.71 38.51
N SER A 113 -30.55 8.74 38.33
CA SER A 113 -31.48 9.36 39.31
C SER A 113 -30.98 9.83 40.68
N THR A 114 -30.99 11.16 40.82
CA THR A 114 -31.30 11.91 42.05
C THR A 114 -32.62 11.45 42.70
N THR A 115 -32.67 11.32 44.03
CA THR A 115 -33.71 11.86 44.94
C THR A 115 -33.26 11.70 46.42
N THR A 116 -33.36 12.82 47.15
CA THR A 116 -33.45 13.12 48.61
C THR A 116 -33.79 11.97 49.59
N LYS A 117 -33.44 11.99 50.90
CA LYS A 117 -33.59 13.08 51.90
C LYS A 117 -32.95 12.69 53.27
N ASN A 118 -32.54 13.73 54.01
CA ASN A 118 -32.52 13.93 55.47
C ASN A 118 -31.83 12.94 56.43
N SER A 119 -30.94 13.51 57.25
CA SER A 119 -30.93 13.31 58.71
C SER A 119 -30.19 14.45 59.40
N SER A 120 -30.90 15.24 60.21
CA SER A 120 -30.32 15.95 61.36
C SER A 120 -31.39 16.08 62.44
N ILE A 121 -31.42 15.08 63.33
CA ILE A 121 -31.61 15.26 64.76
C ILE A 121 -30.17 15.48 65.27
N SER A 122 -29.82 16.53 66.00
CA SER A 122 -30.42 17.01 67.26
C SER A 122 -30.47 18.53 67.33
#